data_AF-A0AAJ5F6N9-F1
#
_entry.id   AF-A0AAJ5F6N9-F1
#
_cell.length_a   1.000
_cell.length_b   1.000
_cell.length_c   1.000
_cell.angle_alpha   90.00
_cell.angle_beta   90.00
_cell.angle_gamma   90.00
#
_symmetry.space_group_name_H-M   'P 1'
#
loop_
_entity.id
_entity.type
_entity.pdbx_description
1 polymer ?
#
loop_
_entity_poly.entity_id
_entity_poly.type
_entity_poly.pdbx_seq_one_letter_code
_entity_poly.pdbx_strand_id
1 'polypeptide(L)'
;MGVLRLKQEAHAVRPGWARDTRRRAWPWPPPWSSWFTACWTCGMTSHERRHGRNTAPWSRGKASMLLGSSNAVGLRLSLVSLLVGGLTALNTVTMGVIERTREFGTLRAIGARPAFLRALVLTESLLLALLGGAAGMLLGLVGAWGVNLYTQNLAGIDAATVTPRLAVLSAGVSLLLGLLAGLRPARAEGRLTVSGALRRP
;
A
#
# COMPACT_ATOMS: atom_id res chain seq x y z
N MET A 1 33.87 -72.92 -14.66
CA MET A 1 32.84 -73.03 -15.73
C MET A 1 31.52 -73.39 -15.06
N GLY A 2 30.59 -72.44 -14.99
CA GLY A 2 29.32 -72.61 -14.30
C GLY A 2 28.55 -71.29 -14.22
N VAL A 3 27.51 -71.18 -15.03
CA VAL A 3 26.53 -70.10 -15.06
C VAL A 3 25.68 -70.16 -13.78
N LEU A 4 25.34 -69.00 -13.20
CA LEU A 4 24.04 -68.63 -12.57
C LEU A 4 24.24 -67.67 -11.38
N ARG A 5 23.28 -66.71 -11.26
CA ARG A 5 23.03 -65.78 -10.13
C ARG A 5 24.00 -64.57 -10.07
N LEU A 6 23.61 -63.31 -10.28
CA LEU A 6 22.32 -62.62 -10.15
C LEU A 6 22.23 -61.42 -11.11
N LYS A 7 21.13 -61.40 -11.84
CA LYS A 7 20.46 -60.24 -12.42
C LYS A 7 19.66 -59.58 -11.27
N GLN A 8 19.44 -58.25 -11.35
CA GLN A 8 18.60 -57.41 -10.45
C GLN A 8 19.33 -57.00 -9.16
N GLU A 9 19.52 -55.74 -8.77
CA GLU A 9 18.69 -54.52 -8.86
C GLU A 9 19.63 -53.29 -8.99
N ALA A 10 19.49 -52.40 -9.96
CA ALA A 10 18.49 -51.31 -10.00
C ALA A 10 18.63 -50.28 -8.85
N HIS A 11 19.59 -49.35 -8.96
CA HIS A 11 19.40 -48.00 -8.42
C HIS A 11 19.92 -46.95 -9.42
N ALA A 12 19.07 -46.69 -10.41
CA ALA A 12 19.04 -45.43 -11.11
C ALA A 12 18.46 -44.36 -10.17
N VAL A 13 19.28 -43.41 -9.72
CA VAL A 13 18.78 -42.10 -9.26
C VAL A 13 19.26 -41.06 -10.26
N ARG A 14 18.57 -41.02 -11.39
CA ARG A 14 18.63 -39.87 -12.30
C ARG A 14 17.80 -38.75 -11.67
N PRO A 15 18.31 -37.52 -11.52
CA PRO A 15 17.55 -36.43 -10.91
C PRO A 15 16.30 -36.11 -11.76
N GLY A 16 15.13 -36.23 -11.14
CA GLY A 16 13.80 -36.21 -11.76
C GLY A 16 13.22 -34.83 -12.09
N TRP A 17 14.04 -33.79 -12.29
CA TRP A 17 13.53 -32.45 -12.59
C TRP A 17 13.46 -32.15 -14.11
N ALA A 18 13.92 -33.05 -14.97
CA ALA A 18 14.05 -32.81 -16.41
C ALA A 18 12.86 -33.29 -17.27
N ARG A 19 11.64 -33.40 -16.70
CA ARG A 19 10.42 -33.70 -17.46
C ARG A 19 9.19 -33.05 -16.83
N ASP A 20 9.03 -31.74 -16.99
CA ASP A 20 7.70 -31.16 -17.22
C ASP A 20 7.78 -29.75 -17.82
N THR A 21 8.11 -29.67 -19.11
CA THR A 21 7.99 -28.43 -19.88
C THR A 21 7.27 -28.74 -21.18
N ARG A 22 5.98 -29.10 -21.10
CA ARG A 22 5.03 -28.79 -22.18
C ARG A 22 3.57 -29.07 -21.78
N ARG A 23 2.81 -27.96 -21.72
CA ARG A 23 1.36 -27.83 -21.97
C ARG A 23 0.43 -28.13 -20.79
N ARG A 24 -0.01 -27.05 -20.12
CA ARG A 24 -1.44 -26.69 -20.02
C ARG A 24 -1.58 -25.17 -19.95
N ALA A 25 -2.48 -24.67 -20.79
CA ALA A 25 -2.73 -23.27 -21.06
C ALA A 25 -3.25 -22.52 -19.82
N TRP A 26 -2.79 -21.28 -19.65
CA TRP A 26 -3.49 -20.27 -18.87
C TRP A 26 -3.78 -19.10 -19.81
N PRO A 27 -4.99 -19.00 -20.39
CA PRO A 27 -5.52 -17.71 -20.78
C PRO A 27 -5.97 -17.01 -19.49
N TRP A 28 -5.84 -15.68 -19.42
CA TRP A 28 -6.21 -14.78 -18.31
C TRP A 28 -5.12 -14.48 -17.26
N PRO A 29 -4.85 -13.20 -16.96
CA PRO A 29 -4.02 -12.82 -15.84
C PRO A 29 -4.74 -13.15 -14.52
N PRO A 30 -4.02 -13.58 -13.46
CA PRO A 30 -4.64 -13.87 -12.18
C PRO A 30 -5.08 -12.56 -11.48
N PRO A 31 -6.12 -12.61 -10.60
CA PRO A 31 -6.58 -11.44 -9.86
C PRO A 31 -5.45 -10.88 -8.98
N TRP A 32 -5.36 -9.55 -8.88
CA TRP A 32 -4.36 -8.80 -8.09
C TRP A 32 -4.11 -9.32 -6.66
N SER A 33 -5.09 -10.01 -6.05
CA SER A 33 -4.93 -10.68 -4.76
C SER A 33 -3.86 -11.79 -4.78
N SER A 34 -3.69 -12.52 -5.87
CA SER A 34 -2.71 -13.62 -5.97
C SER A 34 -1.26 -13.14 -6.01
N TRP A 35 -1.03 -11.94 -6.58
CA TRP A 35 0.29 -11.31 -6.59
C TRP A 35 0.73 -10.93 -5.18
N PHE A 36 -0.20 -10.42 -4.37
CA PHE A 36 0.05 -10.14 -2.96
C PHE A 36 0.37 -11.41 -2.17
N THR A 37 -0.44 -12.48 -2.30
CA THR A 37 -0.19 -13.72 -1.53
C THR A 37 1.11 -14.41 -1.94
N ALA A 38 1.46 -14.42 -3.23
CA ALA A 38 2.70 -15.03 -3.72
C ALA A 38 3.95 -14.26 -3.28
N CYS A 39 3.91 -12.92 -3.29
CA CYS A 39 5.02 -12.09 -2.83
C CYS A 39 5.18 -12.17 -1.29
N TRP A 40 4.05 -12.25 -0.57
CA TRP A 40 4.04 -12.33 0.89
C TRP A 40 4.48 -13.68 1.44
N THR A 41 4.09 -14.79 0.81
CA THR A 41 4.53 -16.14 1.21
C THR A 41 5.93 -16.49 0.73
N CYS A 42 6.39 -15.97 -0.42
CA CYS A 42 7.75 -16.20 -0.90
C CYS A 42 8.80 -15.37 -0.13
N GLY A 43 8.43 -14.18 0.36
CA GLY A 43 9.34 -13.32 1.14
C GLY A 43 9.63 -13.78 2.56
N MET A 44 8.84 -14.68 3.15
CA MET A 44 8.97 -15.08 4.56
C MET A 44 9.87 -16.30 4.81
N THR A 45 10.20 -17.13 3.80
CA THR A 45 10.85 -18.43 4.07
C THR A 45 12.34 -18.52 3.73
N SER A 46 12.92 -17.51 3.06
CA SER A 46 14.26 -17.67 2.45
C SER A 46 15.42 -16.90 3.10
N HIS A 47 15.21 -16.11 4.15
CA HIS A 47 16.25 -15.18 4.63
C HIS A 47 16.97 -15.59 5.94
N GLU A 48 16.89 -16.85 6.34
CA GLU A 48 17.33 -17.27 7.69
C GLU A 48 18.55 -18.19 7.71
N ARG A 49 19.49 -18.05 6.76
CA ARG A 49 20.83 -18.64 6.89
C ARG A 49 21.90 -17.83 6.17
N ARG A 50 22.48 -16.87 6.89
CA ARG A 50 23.92 -16.52 6.92
C ARG A 50 24.02 -15.09 7.45
N HIS A 51 24.50 -14.91 8.68
CA HIS A 51 25.69 -14.12 8.94
C HIS A 51 26.10 -14.29 10.40
N GLY A 52 27.28 -14.88 10.57
CA GLY A 52 27.91 -15.07 11.87
C GLY A 52 28.25 -13.75 12.54
N ARG A 53 28.30 -13.84 13.88
CA ARG A 53 28.78 -12.83 14.81
C ARG A 53 30.13 -12.26 14.37
N ASN A 54 30.12 -11.04 13.83
CA ASN A 54 31.27 -10.15 13.82
C ASN A 54 30.80 -8.81 14.41
N THR A 55 30.92 -8.67 15.73
CA THR A 55 30.80 -7.39 16.42
C THR A 55 32.07 -6.58 16.17
N ALA A 56 32.16 -5.95 15.00
CA ALA A 56 33.17 -4.93 14.73
C ALA A 56 32.71 -3.60 15.36
N PRO A 57 33.53 -2.91 16.17
CA PRO A 57 33.20 -1.58 16.67
C PRO A 57 33.20 -0.60 15.50
N TRP A 58 32.02 -0.08 15.16
CA TRP A 58 31.82 0.82 14.03
C TRP A 58 32.51 2.17 14.29
N SER A 59 33.57 2.43 13.53
CA SER A 59 34.20 3.75 13.41
C SER A 59 33.15 4.81 13.09
N ARG A 60 33.06 5.87 13.93
CA ARG A 60 32.02 6.92 13.93
C ARG A 60 31.71 7.55 12.56
N GLY A 61 32.66 7.52 11.61
CA GLY A 61 32.45 7.99 10.24
C GLY A 61 31.45 7.19 9.40
N LYS A 62 31.38 5.86 9.56
CA LYS A 62 30.47 5.00 8.75
C LYS A 62 29.03 4.97 9.29
N ALA A 63 28.84 5.26 10.57
CA ALA A 63 27.52 5.31 11.19
C ALA A 63 26.63 6.39 10.56
N SER A 64 27.18 7.58 10.29
CA SER A 64 26.44 8.66 9.62
C SER A 64 26.00 8.30 8.18
N MET A 65 26.82 7.53 7.46
CA MET A 65 26.52 7.07 6.09
C MET A 65 25.44 5.98 6.06
N LEU A 66 25.44 5.08 7.04
CA LEU A 66 24.38 4.09 7.21
C LEU A 66 23.04 4.72 7.64
N LEU A 67 23.09 5.67 8.60
CA LEU A 67 21.91 6.42 9.04
C LEU A 67 21.30 7.24 7.89
N GLY A 68 22.14 7.86 7.05
CA GLY A 68 21.69 8.57 5.84
C GLY A 68 21.02 7.66 4.81
N SER A 69 21.56 6.44 4.63
CA SER A 69 21.00 5.44 3.71
C SER A 69 19.63 4.94 4.18
N SER A 70 19.47 4.68 5.47
CA SER A 70 18.20 4.21 6.05
C SER A 70 17.08 5.24 5.94
N ASN A 71 17.35 6.51 6.20
CA ASN A 71 16.33 7.56 6.07
C ASN A 71 15.90 7.77 4.61
N ALA A 72 16.83 7.63 3.65
CA ALA A 72 16.52 7.72 2.23
C ALA A 72 15.60 6.59 1.75
N VAL A 73 15.74 5.38 2.28
CA VAL A 73 14.82 4.27 1.97
C VAL A 73 13.45 4.51 2.60
N GLY A 74 13.40 4.98 3.85
CA GLY A 74 12.15 5.32 4.54
C GLY A 74 11.33 6.36 3.77
N LEU A 75 11.96 7.46 3.34
CA LEU A 75 11.31 8.52 2.56
C LEU A 75 10.72 8.00 1.23
N ARG A 76 11.44 7.11 0.54
CA ARG A 76 10.95 6.52 -0.73
C ARG A 76 9.73 5.63 -0.49
N LEU A 77 9.77 4.80 0.56
CA LEU A 77 8.64 3.94 0.92
C LEU A 77 7.42 4.77 1.32
N SER A 78 7.60 5.80 2.16
CA SER A 78 6.53 6.73 2.52
C SER A 78 5.91 7.39 1.30
N LEU A 79 6.73 7.80 0.32
CA LEU A 79 6.23 8.39 -0.92
C LEU A 79 5.35 7.42 -1.71
N VAL A 80 5.79 6.17 -1.89
CA VAL A 80 5.00 5.14 -2.59
C VAL A 80 3.68 4.86 -1.84
N SER A 81 3.73 4.73 -0.51
CA SER A 81 2.53 4.53 0.31
C SER A 81 1.54 5.69 0.19
N LEU A 82 2.01 6.93 0.17
CA LEU A 82 1.16 8.11 -0.03
C LEU A 82 0.51 8.11 -1.42
N LEU A 83 1.25 7.72 -2.47
CA LEU A 83 0.72 7.62 -3.82
C LEU A 83 -0.36 6.54 -3.92
N VAL A 84 -0.10 5.34 -3.41
CA VAL A 84 -1.06 4.22 -3.44
C VAL A 84 -2.30 4.58 -2.62
N GLY A 85 -2.12 5.08 -1.39
CA GLY A 85 -3.24 5.51 -0.54
C GLY A 85 -4.08 6.62 -1.19
N GLY A 86 -3.43 7.61 -1.80
CA GLY A 86 -4.10 8.68 -2.54
C GLY A 86 -4.88 8.17 -3.76
N LEU A 87 -4.33 7.24 -4.52
CA LEU A 87 -5.02 6.60 -5.65
C LEU A 87 -6.24 5.80 -5.20
N THR A 88 -6.13 5.07 -4.08
CA THR A 88 -7.26 4.34 -3.48
C THR A 88 -8.37 5.31 -3.06
N ALA A 89 -8.01 6.40 -2.37
CA ALA A 89 -8.99 7.41 -1.97
C ALA A 89 -9.67 8.06 -3.19
N LEU A 90 -8.89 8.41 -4.22
CA LEU A 90 -9.40 8.93 -5.49
C LEU A 90 -10.42 7.99 -6.13
N ASN A 91 -10.12 6.69 -6.17
CA ASN A 91 -11.01 5.69 -6.75
C ASN A 91 -12.34 5.60 -6.00
N THR A 92 -12.30 5.56 -4.66
CA THR A 92 -13.51 5.47 -3.83
C THR A 92 -14.38 6.72 -3.96
N VAL A 93 -13.79 7.92 -3.90
CA VAL A 93 -14.56 9.17 -4.06
C VAL A 93 -15.17 9.25 -5.46
N THR A 94 -14.43 8.82 -6.49
CA THR A 94 -14.94 8.80 -7.86
C THR A 94 -16.11 7.83 -8.01
N MET A 95 -16.00 6.62 -7.45
CA MET A 95 -17.06 5.63 -7.49
C MET A 95 -18.33 6.11 -6.76
N GLY A 96 -18.19 6.67 -5.55
CA GLY A 96 -19.33 7.19 -4.80
C GLY A 96 -20.06 8.33 -5.50
N VAL A 97 -19.33 9.17 -6.25
CA VAL A 97 -19.94 10.24 -7.07
C VAL A 97 -20.71 9.66 -8.26
N ILE A 98 -20.24 8.58 -8.87
CA ILE A 98 -20.93 7.92 -9.99
C ILE A 98 -22.28 7.36 -9.50
N GLU A 99 -22.32 6.72 -8.34
CA GLU A 99 -23.54 6.18 -7.75
C GLU A 99 -24.58 7.29 -7.47
N ARG A 100 -24.12 8.44 -6.96
CA ARG A 100 -24.98 9.60 -6.64
C ARG A 100 -25.24 10.54 -7.83
N THR A 101 -24.76 10.23 -9.04
CA THR A 101 -24.91 11.09 -10.22
C THR A 101 -26.38 11.31 -10.59
N ARG A 102 -27.27 10.32 -10.37
CA ARG A 102 -28.72 10.49 -10.62
C ARG A 102 -29.35 11.52 -9.70
N GLU A 103 -28.97 11.52 -8.43
CA GLU A 103 -29.44 12.49 -7.44
C GLU A 103 -28.95 13.91 -7.77
N PHE A 104 -27.69 14.05 -8.21
CA PHE A 104 -27.17 15.33 -8.69
C PHE A 104 -27.88 15.84 -9.96
N GLY A 105 -28.29 14.92 -10.84
CA GLY A 105 -29.10 15.23 -12.02
C GLY A 105 -30.48 15.79 -11.66
N THR A 106 -31.18 15.19 -10.69
CA THR A 106 -32.49 15.67 -10.24
C THR A 106 -32.38 17.00 -9.49
N LEU A 107 -31.36 17.17 -8.63
CA LEU A 107 -31.08 18.44 -7.95
C LEU A 107 -30.81 19.58 -8.96
N ARG A 108 -30.05 19.31 -10.04
CA ARG A 108 -29.85 20.32 -11.10
C ARG A 108 -31.13 20.63 -11.87
N ALA A 109 -32.01 19.67 -12.09
CA ALA A 109 -33.29 19.90 -12.78
C ALA A 109 -34.20 20.86 -11.99
N ILE A 110 -34.09 20.87 -10.66
CA ILE A 110 -34.81 21.78 -9.75
C ILE A 110 -34.08 23.15 -9.62
N GLY A 111 -32.91 23.30 -10.24
CA GLY A 111 -32.16 24.57 -10.29
C GLY A 111 -31.00 24.68 -9.29
N ALA A 112 -30.50 23.58 -8.73
CA ALA A 112 -29.34 23.61 -7.83
C ALA A 112 -28.09 24.18 -8.51
N ARG A 113 -27.40 25.08 -7.81
CA ARG A 113 -26.19 25.74 -8.33
C ARG A 113 -25.02 24.75 -8.47
N PRO A 114 -24.20 24.82 -9.54
CA PRO A 114 -23.01 23.96 -9.70
C PRO A 114 -21.96 24.18 -8.61
N ALA A 115 -21.99 25.32 -7.90
CA ALA A 115 -21.13 25.58 -6.75
C ALA A 115 -21.54 24.74 -5.52
N PHE A 116 -22.84 24.50 -5.32
CA PHE A 116 -23.35 23.70 -4.19
C PHE A 116 -22.93 22.23 -4.32
N LEU A 117 -23.08 21.66 -5.51
CA LEU A 117 -22.64 20.29 -5.82
C LEU A 117 -21.13 20.10 -5.60
N ARG A 118 -20.33 21.10 -6.03
CA ARG A 118 -18.88 21.12 -5.79
C ARG A 118 -18.55 21.15 -4.31
N ALA A 119 -19.23 22.01 -3.54
CA ALA A 119 -19.02 22.11 -2.10
C ALA A 119 -19.34 20.78 -1.41
N LEU A 120 -20.41 20.09 -1.80
CA LEU A 120 -20.79 18.80 -1.22
C LEU A 120 -19.70 17.73 -1.39
N VAL A 121 -19.19 17.55 -2.62
CA VAL A 121 -18.11 16.58 -2.89
C VAL A 121 -16.81 16.97 -2.17
N LEU A 122 -16.51 18.26 -2.09
CA LEU A 122 -15.35 18.75 -1.34
C LEU A 122 -15.50 18.49 0.17
N THR A 123 -16.69 18.68 0.74
CA THR A 123 -16.94 18.37 2.15
C THR A 123 -16.85 16.88 2.44
N GLU A 124 -17.36 16.02 1.55
CA GLU A 124 -17.23 14.56 1.69
C GLU A 124 -15.76 14.13 1.66
N SER A 125 -14.99 14.68 0.74
CA SER A 125 -13.55 14.42 0.63
C SER A 125 -12.78 14.94 1.84
N LEU A 126 -13.15 16.11 2.37
CA LEU A 126 -12.54 16.69 3.57
C LEU A 126 -12.85 15.86 4.82
N LEU A 127 -14.09 15.38 4.95
CA LEU A 127 -14.48 14.49 6.05
C LEU A 127 -13.69 13.18 6.02
N LEU A 128 -13.56 12.56 4.85
CA LEU A 128 -12.72 11.37 4.67
C LEU A 128 -11.25 11.64 5.03
N ALA A 129 -10.72 12.80 4.66
CA ALA A 129 -9.36 13.21 4.98
C ALA A 129 -9.13 13.42 6.47
N LEU A 130 -10.09 14.05 7.16
CA LEU A 130 -10.05 14.27 8.60
C LEU A 130 -10.16 12.95 9.36
N LEU A 131 -11.10 12.08 8.99
CA LEU A 131 -11.27 10.77 9.61
C LEU A 131 -10.06 9.87 9.37
N GLY A 132 -9.57 9.80 8.13
CA GLY A 132 -8.38 9.03 7.78
C GLY A 132 -7.11 9.57 8.40
N GLY A 133 -6.95 10.89 8.46
CA GLY A 133 -5.82 11.56 9.11
C GLY A 133 -5.81 11.33 10.62
N ALA A 134 -6.96 11.49 11.29
CA ALA A 134 -7.09 11.20 12.71
C ALA A 134 -6.82 9.73 13.03
N ALA A 135 -7.42 8.81 12.27
CA ALA A 135 -7.20 7.37 12.45
C ALA A 135 -5.73 6.98 12.18
N GLY A 136 -5.13 7.49 11.11
CA GLY A 136 -3.72 7.25 10.78
C GLY A 136 -2.75 7.79 11.83
N MET A 137 -3.04 8.97 12.38
CA MET A 137 -2.23 9.57 13.45
C MET A 137 -2.32 8.79 14.76
N LEU A 138 -3.52 8.32 15.12
CA LEU A 138 -3.72 7.43 16.29
C LEU A 138 -2.97 6.11 16.11
N LEU A 139 -3.12 5.45 14.96
CA LEU A 139 -2.40 4.21 14.65
C LEU A 139 -0.89 4.40 14.65
N GLY A 140 -0.40 5.52 14.14
CA GLY A 140 1.02 5.88 14.17
C GLY A 140 1.55 6.06 15.59
N LEU A 141 0.77 6.70 16.48
CA LEU A 141 1.14 6.90 17.88
C LEU A 141 1.17 5.56 18.65
N VAL A 142 0.15 4.71 18.46
CA VAL A 142 0.11 3.37 19.06
C VAL A 142 1.27 2.51 18.55
N GLY A 143 1.56 2.57 17.25
CA GLY A 143 2.69 1.88 16.65
C GLY A 143 4.04 2.36 17.21
N ALA A 144 4.23 3.67 17.35
CA ALA A 144 5.43 4.24 17.95
C ALA A 144 5.60 3.79 19.41
N TRP A 145 4.52 3.76 20.18
CA TRP A 145 4.52 3.29 21.56
C TRP A 145 4.88 1.80 21.66
N GLY A 146 4.31 0.96 20.78
CA GLY A 146 4.62 -0.46 20.70
C GLY A 146 6.07 -0.75 20.32
N VAL A 147 6.62 0.01 19.36
CA VAL A 147 8.04 -0.07 19.00
C VAL A 147 8.89 0.35 20.20
N ASN A 148 8.54 1.43 20.90
CA ASN A 148 9.32 1.93 22.01
C ASN A 148 9.42 0.91 23.16
N LEU A 149 8.30 0.24 23.50
CA LEU A 149 8.29 -0.86 24.46
C LEU A 149 9.27 -1.98 24.10
N TYR A 150 9.35 -2.33 22.81
CA TYR A 150 10.29 -3.36 22.36
C TYR A 150 11.74 -2.88 22.41
N THR A 151 12.04 -1.67 21.93
CA THR A 151 13.40 -1.12 21.91
C THR A 151 13.95 -0.74 23.28
N GLN A 152 13.10 -0.30 24.22
CA GLN A 152 13.54 0.00 25.59
C GLN A 152 14.03 -1.26 26.30
N ASN A 153 13.40 -2.42 26.05
CA ASN A 153 13.84 -3.70 26.60
C ASN A 153 15.18 -4.20 26.03
N LEU A 154 15.54 -3.83 24.79
CA LEU A 154 16.78 -4.30 24.14
C LEU A 154 17.96 -3.31 24.24
N ALA A 155 17.71 -2.00 24.17
CA ALA A 155 18.76 -1.00 23.99
C ALA A 155 18.63 0.25 24.87
N GLY A 156 17.51 0.44 25.58
CA GLY A 156 17.28 1.61 26.44
C GLY A 156 17.24 2.96 25.69
N ILE A 157 16.95 2.94 24.38
CA ILE A 157 16.92 4.12 23.51
C ILE A 157 15.48 4.36 23.04
N ASP A 158 15.01 5.60 23.14
CA ASP A 158 13.73 6.02 22.56
C ASP A 158 13.86 6.15 21.03
N ALA A 159 13.56 5.07 20.31
CA ALA A 159 13.71 5.02 18.85
C ALA A 159 12.65 5.83 18.09
N ALA A 160 11.51 6.15 18.73
CA ALA A 160 10.36 6.78 18.08
C ALA A 160 9.85 7.98 18.87
N THR A 161 10.61 9.08 18.86
CA THR A 161 10.19 10.35 19.49
C THR A 161 9.20 11.08 18.58
N VAL A 162 7.92 11.09 18.96
CA VAL A 162 6.88 11.83 18.24
C VAL A 162 7.04 13.32 18.54
N THR A 163 7.67 14.04 17.61
CA THR A 163 7.83 15.50 17.71
C THR A 163 6.54 16.20 17.23
N PRO A 164 6.05 17.26 17.90
CA PRO A 164 4.84 17.99 17.47
C PRO A 164 4.95 18.54 16.03
N ARG A 165 6.17 18.82 15.55
CA ARG A 165 6.42 19.19 14.14
C ARG A 165 6.01 18.10 13.15
N LEU A 166 6.27 16.83 13.47
CA LEU A 166 5.90 15.68 12.62
C LEU A 166 4.38 15.50 12.60
N ALA A 167 3.72 15.69 13.74
CA ALA A 167 2.27 15.65 13.87
C ALA A 167 1.57 16.71 12.99
N VAL A 168 2.07 17.95 13.00
CA VAL A 168 1.54 19.03 12.14
C VAL A 168 1.78 18.71 10.67
N LEU A 169 2.97 18.20 10.32
CA LEU A 169 3.28 17.79 8.95
C LEU A 169 2.37 16.65 8.46
N SER A 170 2.13 15.61 9.27
CA SER A 170 1.25 14.51 8.90
C SER A 170 -0.19 14.97 8.72
N ALA A 171 -0.70 15.84 9.60
CA ALA A 171 -2.03 16.43 9.46
C ALA A 171 -2.14 17.27 8.17
N GLY A 172 -1.11 18.07 7.87
CA GLY A 172 -1.04 18.84 6.64
C GLY A 172 -1.04 17.96 5.38
N VAL A 173 -0.29 16.86 5.39
CA VAL A 173 -0.24 15.89 4.28
C VAL A 173 -1.60 15.20 4.09
N SER A 174 -2.27 14.78 5.16
CA SER A 174 -3.60 14.16 5.08
C SER A 174 -4.64 15.12 4.50
N LEU A 175 -4.68 16.37 4.97
CA LEU A 175 -5.57 17.40 4.44
C LEU A 175 -5.29 17.68 2.96
N LEU A 176 -4.02 17.80 2.59
CA LEU A 176 -3.60 18.07 1.22
C LEU A 176 -3.99 16.92 0.28
N LEU A 177 -3.78 15.67 0.69
CA LEU A 177 -4.20 14.50 -0.08
C LEU A 177 -5.71 14.42 -0.24
N GLY A 178 -6.47 14.67 0.83
CA GLY A 178 -7.93 14.71 0.79
C GLY A 178 -8.49 15.76 -0.16
N LEU A 179 -7.93 16.97 -0.09
CA LEU A 179 -8.28 18.06 -1.00
C LEU A 179 -7.96 17.72 -2.44
N LEU A 180 -6.75 17.23 -2.73
CA LEU A 180 -6.34 16.83 -4.08
C LEU A 180 -7.23 15.70 -4.62
N ALA A 181 -7.60 14.75 -3.77
CA ALA A 181 -8.47 13.65 -4.12
C ALA A 181 -9.88 14.14 -4.51
N GLY A 182 -10.48 15.04 -3.72
CA GLY A 182 -11.82 15.60 -3.98
C GLY A 182 -11.88 16.62 -5.10
N LEU A 183 -10.78 17.34 -5.35
CA LEU A 183 -10.70 18.42 -6.33
C LEU A 183 -10.84 17.94 -7.79
N ARG A 184 -10.46 16.69 -8.09
CA ARG A 184 -10.67 16.08 -9.42
C ARG A 184 -12.16 15.79 -9.70
N PRO A 185 -12.88 14.98 -8.90
CA PRO A 185 -14.29 14.68 -9.13
C PRO A 185 -15.17 15.93 -8.97
N ALA A 186 -14.88 16.83 -8.02
CA ALA A 186 -15.65 18.07 -7.87
C ALA A 186 -15.64 18.92 -9.16
N ARG A 187 -14.50 18.98 -9.87
CA ARG A 187 -14.44 19.70 -11.16
C ARG A 187 -15.21 18.99 -12.27
N ALA A 188 -15.26 17.66 -12.25
CA ALA A 188 -16.03 16.89 -13.22
C ALA A 188 -17.55 17.15 -13.08
N GLU A 189 -18.07 17.15 -11.85
CA GLU A 189 -19.49 17.39 -11.52
C GLU A 189 -19.98 18.79 -11.93
N GLY A 190 -19.13 19.81 -11.81
CA GLY A 190 -19.46 21.17 -12.23
C GLY A 190 -19.86 21.28 -13.70
N ARG A 191 -19.48 20.32 -14.55
CA ARG A 191 -19.68 20.35 -16.00
C ARG A 191 -20.80 19.41 -16.51
N LEU A 192 -21.45 18.63 -15.64
CA LEU A 192 -22.45 17.65 -16.08
C LEU A 192 -23.75 18.30 -16.56
N THR A 193 -24.09 18.16 -17.83
CA THR A 193 -25.38 18.61 -18.38
C THR A 193 -26.52 17.70 -17.91
N VAL A 194 -27.70 18.29 -17.62
CA VAL A 194 -28.88 17.59 -17.08
C VAL A 194 -29.31 16.42 -17.97
N SER A 195 -29.28 16.61 -19.29
CA SER A 195 -29.59 15.57 -20.27
C SER A 195 -28.60 14.39 -20.25
N GLY A 196 -27.33 14.64 -19.91
CA GLY A 196 -26.30 13.60 -19.78
C GLY A 196 -26.45 12.76 -18.51
N ALA A 197 -26.99 13.34 -17.43
CA ALA A 197 -27.21 12.63 -16.16
C ALA A 197 -28.39 11.65 -16.24
N LEU A 198 -29.49 12.05 -16.91
CA LEU A 198 -30.71 11.22 -17.05
C LEU A 198 -30.55 10.08 -18.05
N ARG A 199 -29.56 10.16 -18.96
CA ARG A 199 -29.32 9.14 -20.01
C ARG A 199 -28.44 7.98 -19.54
N ARG A 200 -27.84 8.06 -18.34
CA ARG A 200 -27.01 6.97 -17.81
C ARG A 200 -27.90 5.87 -17.21
N PRO A 201 -27.83 4.62 -17.73
CA PRO A 201 -28.66 3.49 -17.30
C PRO A 201 -28.38 3.06 -15.87
#